data_AF-A0A644UXG2-F1
#
_entry.id   AF-A0A644UXG2-F1
#
_cell.length_a   1.000
_cell.length_b   1.000
_cell.length_c   1.000
_cell.angle_alpha   90.00
_cell.angle_beta   90.00
_cell.angle_gamma   90.00
#
_symmetry.space_group_name_H-M   'P 1'
#
loop_
_entity.id
_entity.type
_entity.pdbx_description
1 polymer ?
#
loop_
_entity_poly.entity_id
_entity_poly.type
_entity_poly.pdbx_seq_one_letter_code
_entity_poly.pdbx_strand_id
1 'polypeptide(L)'
;MKKYSCLLLCIVAIGLIFLSGCASAGGSSTAGTNTIIKADSGQALETTDWKPTTYAIVNSFEGVTMGVKEGTVSLTGLTLSFANSSDKQCIYGDYFLLEKKVNETWYQVPTIMDNYGFHSIGYDLPAGGNGEWRVDWSWLYGKLEPGDYRIVKDILDFRGTGDYEKYYLAADFSVDERTKLTDLPSMVMIKGKLYQDTGKESDIKARCGVMDGEVTSTVGPFAKPTQDNQSNFGSEYGYQFVDERSVDIFMNEKWLRFELL
;
A
#
# COMPACT_ATOMS: atom_id res chain seq x y z
N MET A 1 20.99 -10.92 -53.56
CA MET A 1 19.80 -11.73 -53.91
C MET A 1 19.84 -13.04 -53.15
N LYS A 2 18.94 -13.25 -52.19
CA LYS A 2 18.54 -14.55 -51.63
C LYS A 2 17.32 -14.29 -50.77
N LYS A 3 16.14 -14.62 -51.30
CA LYS A 3 14.85 -14.57 -50.61
C LYS A 3 14.60 -15.95 -50.02
N TYR A 4 14.37 -16.02 -48.72
CA TYR A 4 13.84 -17.21 -48.07
C TYR A 4 12.32 -17.13 -48.12
N SER A 5 11.71 -18.08 -48.82
CA SER A 5 10.27 -18.30 -48.89
C SER A 5 10.00 -19.62 -48.20
N CYS A 6 9.16 -19.63 -47.17
CA CYS A 6 8.64 -20.86 -46.56
C CYS A 6 7.13 -20.70 -46.36
N LEU A 7 6.40 -21.64 -46.94
CA LEU A 7 4.94 -21.80 -46.92
C LEU A 7 4.41 -22.01 -45.48
N LEU A 8 3.17 -21.61 -45.23
CA LEU A 8 2.11 -22.58 -44.90
C LEU A 8 0.70 -22.00 -45.16
N LEU A 9 -0.05 -22.72 -45.97
CA LEU A 9 -1.43 -22.48 -46.37
C LEU A 9 -2.23 -23.68 -45.83
N CYS A 10 -3.16 -23.47 -44.90
CA CYS A 10 -4.24 -24.43 -44.63
C CYS A 10 -5.53 -23.66 -44.36
N ILE A 11 -6.40 -23.68 -45.38
CA ILE A 11 -7.79 -23.25 -45.37
C ILE A 11 -8.62 -24.42 -44.81
N VAL A 12 -9.50 -24.17 -43.83
CA VAL A 12 -10.77 -24.88 -43.73
C VAL A 12 -11.86 -23.90 -43.31
N ALA A 13 -12.77 -23.64 -44.25
CA ALA A 13 -14.04 -22.97 -44.07
C ALA A 13 -15.12 -24.00 -43.65
N ILE A 14 -16.35 -23.49 -43.42
CA ILE A 14 -17.64 -24.16 -43.22
C ILE A 14 -18.11 -24.03 -41.75
N GLY A 15 -19.25 -23.41 -41.43
CA GLY A 15 -20.30 -22.89 -42.30
C GLY A 15 -21.30 -22.01 -41.52
N LEU A 16 -21.83 -21.03 -42.25
CA LEU A 16 -23.03 -20.25 -41.92
C LEU A 16 -24.27 -21.12 -42.14
N ILE A 17 -25.18 -21.14 -41.17
CA ILE A 17 -26.58 -21.54 -41.39
C ILE A 17 -27.43 -20.28 -41.19
N PHE A 18 -28.14 -19.89 -42.24
CA PHE A 18 -29.10 -18.80 -42.25
C PHE A 18 -30.49 -19.26 -41.77
N LEU A 19 -31.10 -18.39 -40.96
CA LEU A 19 -32.51 -17.93 -40.96
C LEU A 19 -33.65 -18.96 -40.96
N SER A 20 -34.60 -18.83 -40.02
CA SER A 20 -35.83 -18.05 -40.26
C SER A 20 -36.91 -18.18 -39.16
N GLY A 21 -37.61 -17.06 -38.91
CA GLY A 21 -39.04 -16.97 -38.52
C GLY A 21 -39.32 -16.69 -37.04
N CYS A 22 -40.28 -15.86 -36.63
CA CYS A 22 -41.26 -15.02 -37.33
C CYS A 22 -41.74 -13.92 -36.37
N ALA A 23 -42.19 -12.79 -36.91
CA ALA A 23 -42.84 -11.71 -36.17
C ALA A 23 -44.34 -11.99 -35.97
N SER A 24 -44.91 -11.55 -34.84
CA SER A 24 -46.26 -10.94 -34.80
C SER A 24 -46.45 -10.10 -33.54
N ALA A 25 -47.13 -8.96 -33.72
CA ALA A 25 -47.59 -8.06 -32.67
C ALA A 25 -49.05 -8.37 -32.31
N GLY A 26 -49.43 -8.20 -31.04
CA GLY A 26 -50.80 -8.23 -30.54
C GLY A 26 -50.83 -7.97 -29.03
N GLY A 27 -51.57 -6.95 -28.59
CA GLY A 27 -51.44 -6.35 -27.25
C GLY A 27 -52.37 -6.86 -26.15
N SER A 28 -52.10 -6.31 -24.96
CA SER A 28 -52.96 -6.03 -23.79
C SER A 28 -53.52 -7.18 -22.92
N SER A 29 -53.01 -7.22 -21.67
CA SER A 29 -53.73 -7.08 -20.38
C SER A 29 -53.39 -8.14 -19.30
N THR A 30 -52.80 -7.63 -18.21
CA THR A 30 -52.90 -8.01 -16.78
C THR A 30 -52.92 -9.48 -16.33
N ALA A 31 -51.89 -9.89 -15.58
CA ALA A 31 -51.98 -10.37 -14.19
C ALA A 31 -50.56 -10.70 -13.65
N GLY A 32 -50.28 -10.31 -12.41
CA GLY A 32 -48.93 -10.25 -11.86
C GLY A 32 -48.26 -11.59 -11.56
N THR A 33 -46.92 -11.59 -11.60
CA THR A 33 -46.08 -12.43 -10.74
C THR A 33 -44.76 -11.69 -10.51
N ASN A 34 -44.53 -11.24 -9.28
CA ASN A 34 -43.29 -10.64 -8.83
C ASN A 34 -42.17 -11.68 -8.90
N THR A 35 -41.38 -11.66 -9.97
CA THR A 35 -40.13 -12.40 -10.03
C THR A 35 -39.02 -11.45 -9.56
N ILE A 36 -38.59 -11.65 -8.32
CA ILE A 36 -37.44 -10.96 -7.73
C ILE A 36 -36.21 -11.44 -8.51
N ILE A 37 -35.79 -10.67 -9.51
CA ILE A 37 -34.42 -10.77 -10.01
C ILE A 37 -33.57 -10.14 -8.91
N LYS A 38 -32.92 -11.02 -8.15
CA LYS A 38 -31.93 -10.68 -7.14
C LYS A 38 -30.83 -9.89 -7.85
N ALA A 39 -30.83 -8.58 -7.67
CA ALA A 39 -29.74 -7.72 -8.09
C ALA A 39 -28.48 -8.25 -7.42
N ASP A 40 -27.58 -8.77 -8.24
CA ASP A 40 -26.24 -9.12 -7.83
C ASP A 40 -25.61 -7.86 -7.24
N SER A 41 -25.14 -8.00 -6.01
CA SER A 41 -24.58 -6.93 -5.20
C SER A 41 -23.45 -6.26 -5.96
N GLY A 42 -23.67 -5.01 -6.36
CA GLY A 42 -22.67 -4.20 -7.04
C GLY A 42 -21.42 -4.10 -6.19
N GLN A 43 -20.35 -4.77 -6.63
CA GLN A 43 -19.02 -4.19 -6.47
C GLN A 43 -19.06 -2.91 -7.30
N ALA A 44 -19.11 -1.77 -6.62
CA ALA A 44 -18.83 -0.49 -7.25
C ALA A 44 -17.47 -0.62 -7.91
N LEU A 45 -17.42 -0.49 -9.24
CA LEU A 45 -16.16 -0.46 -9.98
C LEU A 45 -15.33 0.68 -9.38
N GLU A 46 -14.23 0.36 -8.70
CA GLU A 46 -13.35 1.39 -8.15
C GLU A 46 -12.76 2.15 -9.33
N THR A 47 -13.28 3.32 -9.64
CA THR A 47 -12.72 4.20 -10.66
C THR A 47 -11.87 5.24 -9.96
N THR A 48 -10.64 5.43 -10.42
CA THR A 48 -9.73 6.47 -9.93
C THR A 48 -9.49 7.53 -11.01
N ASP A 49 -9.35 8.78 -10.59
CA ASP A 49 -8.93 9.93 -11.42
C ASP A 49 -7.39 10.06 -11.51
N TRP A 50 -6.66 9.10 -10.91
CA TRP A 50 -5.20 9.13 -10.87
C TRP A 50 -4.59 8.92 -12.26
N LYS A 51 -3.34 9.39 -12.40
CA LYS A 51 -2.59 9.22 -13.65
C LYS A 51 -2.24 7.74 -13.84
N PRO A 52 -2.48 7.14 -15.01
CA PRO A 52 -2.06 5.77 -15.27
C PRO A 52 -0.53 5.66 -15.26
N THR A 53 -0.03 4.45 -15.10
CA THR A 53 1.40 4.18 -15.17
C THR A 53 1.99 4.63 -16.50
N THR A 54 3.18 5.23 -16.46
CA THR A 54 4.02 5.46 -17.64
C THR A 54 4.99 4.30 -17.87
N TYR A 55 5.00 3.29 -16.98
CA TYR A 55 5.93 2.17 -16.96
C TYR A 55 5.20 0.86 -17.30
N ALA A 56 4.87 0.69 -18.58
CA ALA A 56 4.23 -0.52 -19.10
C ALA A 56 5.20 -1.71 -19.18
N ILE A 57 6.49 -1.45 -19.41
CA ILE A 57 7.54 -2.46 -19.49
C ILE A 57 8.42 -2.29 -18.26
N VAL A 58 8.41 -3.32 -17.41
CA VAL A 58 9.22 -3.42 -16.19
C VAL A 58 9.80 -4.83 -16.10
N ASN A 59 10.88 -5.00 -15.34
CA ASN A 59 11.54 -6.29 -15.12
C ASN A 59 12.02 -6.96 -16.43
N SER A 60 12.40 -6.16 -17.42
CA SER A 60 12.92 -6.64 -18.71
C SER A 60 14.45 -6.75 -18.75
N PHE A 61 15.15 -6.41 -17.65
CA PHE A 61 16.60 -6.49 -17.58
C PHE A 61 17.02 -7.88 -17.13
N GLU A 62 17.40 -8.73 -18.10
CA GLU A 62 17.76 -10.12 -17.83
C GLU A 62 18.90 -10.25 -16.81
N GLY A 63 18.69 -11.13 -15.82
CA GLY A 63 19.65 -11.36 -14.74
C GLY A 63 19.64 -10.32 -13.63
N VAL A 64 18.86 -9.25 -13.73
CA VAL A 64 18.76 -8.21 -12.69
C VAL A 64 17.33 -8.14 -12.15
N THR A 65 17.18 -8.36 -10.85
CA THR A 65 15.87 -8.46 -10.20
C THR A 65 15.76 -7.54 -8.99
N MET A 66 14.55 -7.08 -8.73
CA MET A 66 14.17 -6.35 -7.51
C MET A 66 12.98 -7.05 -6.86
N GLY A 67 12.99 -7.16 -5.54
CA GLY A 67 11.90 -7.72 -4.75
C GLY A 67 11.70 -6.95 -3.45
N VAL A 68 10.61 -7.26 -2.74
CA VAL A 68 10.38 -6.75 -1.39
C VAL A 68 10.93 -7.74 -0.38
N LYS A 69 11.71 -7.25 0.58
CA LYS A 69 12.22 -8.07 1.69
C LYS A 69 11.06 -8.43 2.63
N GLU A 70 10.91 -9.73 2.87
CA GLU A 70 9.84 -10.27 3.69
C GLU A 70 9.80 -9.64 5.09
N GLY A 71 8.60 -9.35 5.60
CA GLY A 71 8.39 -8.79 6.93
C GLY A 71 8.75 -7.30 7.08
N THR A 72 9.07 -6.60 5.99
CA THR A 72 9.46 -5.17 6.06
C THR A 72 8.37 -4.18 5.61
N VAL A 73 7.27 -4.66 5.03
CA VAL A 73 6.17 -3.81 4.55
C VAL A 73 5.45 -3.14 5.73
N SER A 74 5.35 -1.82 5.69
CA SER A 74 4.55 -0.99 6.61
C SER A 74 3.65 -0.03 5.83
N LEU A 75 2.88 0.81 6.52
CA LEU A 75 2.08 1.86 5.87
C LEU A 75 2.93 2.97 5.23
N THR A 76 4.20 3.09 5.62
CA THR A 76 5.08 4.23 5.28
C THR A 76 6.39 3.85 4.60
N GLY A 77 6.71 2.56 4.54
CA GLY A 77 7.95 2.10 3.96
C GLY A 77 8.04 0.60 3.79
N LEU A 78 9.13 0.17 3.14
CA LEU A 78 9.58 -1.22 3.08
C LEU A 78 11.08 -1.26 2.80
N THR A 79 11.66 -2.46 2.76
CA THR A 79 13.02 -2.67 2.24
C THR A 79 12.96 -3.43 0.92
N LEU A 80 13.59 -2.87 -0.12
CA LEU A 80 13.80 -3.55 -1.39
C LEU A 80 15.07 -4.38 -1.34
N SER A 81 15.05 -5.55 -1.96
CA SER A 81 16.22 -6.38 -2.24
C SER A 81 16.51 -6.38 -3.73
N PHE A 82 17.79 -6.28 -4.08
CA PHE A 82 18.30 -6.33 -5.45
C PHE A 82 19.23 -7.50 -5.59
N ALA A 83 19.17 -8.17 -6.74
CA ALA A 83 20.13 -9.18 -7.15
C ALA A 83 20.52 -8.94 -8.59
N ASN A 84 21.83 -8.92 -8.85
CA ASN A 84 22.41 -8.84 -10.19
C ASN A 84 23.20 -10.13 -10.44
N SER A 85 22.57 -11.06 -11.13
CA SER A 85 23.17 -12.31 -11.61
C SER A 85 23.76 -12.20 -13.02
N SER A 86 23.71 -11.02 -13.63
CA SER A 86 24.30 -10.74 -14.94
C SER A 86 25.81 -10.46 -14.86
N ASP A 87 26.43 -10.26 -16.02
CA ASP A 87 27.81 -9.79 -16.16
C ASP A 87 27.92 -8.24 -16.22
N LYS A 88 26.80 -7.52 -16.03
CA LYS A 88 26.73 -6.05 -16.18
C LYS A 88 27.02 -5.33 -14.87
N GLN A 89 27.61 -4.15 -14.98
CA GLN A 89 27.70 -3.19 -13.88
C GLN A 89 26.39 -2.41 -13.83
N CYS A 90 25.67 -2.47 -12.71
CA CYS A 90 24.43 -1.74 -12.55
C CYS A 90 24.58 -0.57 -11.59
N ILE A 91 23.83 0.51 -11.83
CA ILE A 91 23.71 1.65 -10.93
C ILE A 91 22.23 2.00 -10.77
N TYR A 92 21.77 2.24 -9.53
CA TYR A 92 20.43 2.75 -9.24
C TYR A 92 20.52 3.96 -8.30
N GLY A 93 19.49 4.81 -8.27
CA GLY A 93 19.48 6.04 -7.46
C GLY A 93 18.41 6.06 -6.37
N ASP A 94 18.21 7.23 -5.75
CA ASP A 94 17.15 7.44 -4.75
C ASP A 94 15.74 7.52 -5.36
N TYR A 95 15.63 7.86 -6.64
CA TYR A 95 14.33 7.98 -7.31
C TYR A 95 13.53 6.68 -7.24
N PHE A 96 12.24 6.81 -6.95
CA PHE A 96 11.26 5.73 -7.07
C PHE A 96 9.89 6.32 -7.40
N LEU A 97 9.02 5.51 -7.99
CA LEU A 97 7.60 5.80 -8.14
C LEU A 97 6.79 4.76 -7.36
N LEU A 98 5.79 5.23 -6.62
CA LEU A 98 4.80 4.39 -5.97
C LEU A 98 3.52 4.36 -6.82
N GLU A 99 3.04 3.15 -7.11
CA GLU A 99 1.81 2.94 -7.89
C GLU A 99 0.85 2.00 -7.16
N LYS A 100 -0.45 2.20 -7.34
CA LYS A 100 -1.54 1.37 -6.82
C LYS A 100 -2.22 0.64 -7.98
N LYS A 101 -2.59 -0.62 -7.77
CA LYS A 101 -3.39 -1.41 -8.71
C LYS A 101 -4.87 -1.13 -8.47
N VAL A 102 -5.58 -0.72 -9.53
CA VAL A 102 -7.03 -0.49 -9.53
C VAL A 102 -7.60 -1.11 -10.81
N ASN A 103 -8.51 -2.08 -10.68
CA ASN A 103 -9.10 -2.85 -11.80
C ASN A 103 -8.04 -3.37 -12.78
N GLU A 104 -7.05 -4.11 -12.29
CA GLU A 104 -5.93 -4.66 -13.08
C GLU A 104 -5.00 -3.63 -13.75
N THR A 105 -5.21 -2.34 -13.51
CA THR A 105 -4.40 -1.25 -14.09
C THR A 105 -3.61 -0.53 -13.00
N TRP A 106 -2.34 -0.23 -13.29
CA TRP A 106 -1.47 0.52 -12.38
C TRP A 106 -1.65 2.02 -12.54
N TYR A 107 -1.81 2.72 -11.42
CA TYR A 107 -1.96 4.17 -11.34
C TYR A 107 -0.94 4.76 -10.39
N GLN A 108 -0.43 5.95 -10.71
CA GLN A 108 0.51 6.68 -9.88
C GLN A 108 -0.19 7.17 -8.61
N VAL A 109 0.37 6.85 -7.45
CA VAL A 109 -0.13 7.41 -6.19
C VAL A 109 0.13 8.92 -6.20
N PRO A 110 -0.85 9.78 -5.89
CA PRO A 110 -0.63 11.22 -5.82
C PRO A 110 0.37 11.60 -4.73
N THR A 111 1.22 12.58 -5.03
CA THR A 111 2.13 13.15 -4.03
C THR A 111 1.36 14.13 -3.13
N ILE A 112 1.75 14.22 -1.85
CA ILE A 112 1.13 15.15 -0.89
C ILE A 112 1.71 16.58 -0.99
N MET A 113 2.71 16.77 -1.85
CA MET A 113 3.37 18.04 -2.11
C MET A 113 3.77 18.15 -3.58
N ASP A 114 3.84 19.37 -4.09
CA ASP A 114 4.12 19.65 -5.51
C ASP A 114 5.61 19.88 -5.81
N ASN A 115 6.34 20.48 -4.88
CA ASN A 115 7.75 20.82 -5.05
C ASN A 115 8.63 19.88 -4.24
N TYR A 116 9.02 18.77 -4.86
CA TYR A 116 9.91 17.78 -4.28
C TYR A 116 11.05 17.43 -5.24
N GLY A 117 12.09 16.80 -4.71
CA GLY A 117 13.21 16.31 -5.49
C GLY A 117 13.87 15.13 -4.80
N PHE A 118 14.60 14.34 -5.58
CA PHE A 118 15.43 13.24 -5.09
C PHE A 118 16.90 13.65 -5.16
N HIS A 119 17.72 13.11 -4.25
CA HIS A 119 19.16 13.26 -4.39
C HIS A 119 19.63 12.55 -5.65
N SER A 120 20.53 13.21 -6.39
CA SER A 120 21.21 12.60 -7.52
C SER A 120 22.39 11.77 -7.03
N ILE A 121 22.08 10.63 -6.43
CA ILE A 121 23.05 9.63 -5.96
C ILE A 121 23.00 8.38 -6.82
N GLY A 122 24.15 7.73 -7.02
CA GLY A 122 24.27 6.43 -7.68
C GLY A 122 24.81 5.39 -6.71
N TYR A 123 24.05 4.33 -6.48
CA TYR A 123 24.45 3.16 -5.72
C TYR A 123 24.89 2.07 -6.69
N ASP A 124 26.07 1.52 -6.45
CA ASP A 124 26.61 0.43 -7.25
C ASP A 124 25.91 -0.90 -6.93
N LEU A 125 25.51 -1.61 -7.99
CA LEU A 125 25.09 -3.01 -7.95
C LEU A 125 25.98 -3.80 -8.93
N PRO A 126 27.17 -4.25 -8.49
CA PRO A 126 28.13 -4.90 -9.37
C PRO A 126 27.62 -6.22 -9.91
N ALA A 127 28.27 -6.73 -10.97
CA ALA A 127 28.02 -8.06 -11.50
C ALA A 127 28.16 -9.14 -10.42
N GLY A 128 27.19 -10.04 -10.32
CA GLY A 128 27.08 -11.04 -9.24
C GLY A 128 26.69 -10.47 -7.87
N GLY A 129 26.43 -9.16 -7.78
CA GLY A 129 26.18 -8.44 -6.54
C GLY A 129 24.73 -8.51 -6.07
N ASN A 130 24.53 -8.18 -4.79
CA ASN A 130 23.22 -7.99 -4.18
C ASN A 130 23.19 -6.66 -3.44
N GLY A 131 22.00 -6.12 -3.23
CA GLY A 131 21.81 -4.87 -2.50
C GLY A 131 20.50 -4.87 -1.71
N GLU A 132 20.45 -4.04 -0.68
CA GLU A 132 19.22 -3.68 0.01
C GLU A 132 19.05 -2.17 -0.01
N TRP A 133 17.83 -1.70 -0.16
CA TRP A 133 17.52 -0.27 -0.14
C TRP A 133 16.22 -0.03 0.62
N ARG A 134 16.32 0.75 1.70
CA ARG A 134 15.17 1.12 2.51
C ARG A 134 14.41 2.24 1.82
N VAL A 135 13.11 2.02 1.62
CA VAL A 135 12.19 3.00 1.06
C VAL A 135 11.39 3.62 2.20
N ASP A 136 11.45 4.93 2.30
CA ASP A 136 10.53 5.73 3.13
C ASP A 136 9.77 6.67 2.19
N TRP A 137 8.46 6.46 2.10
CA TRP A 137 7.56 7.29 1.30
C TRP A 137 6.69 8.22 2.15
N SER A 138 6.80 8.18 3.49
CA SER A 138 5.95 8.98 4.37
C SER A 138 5.99 10.47 4.04
N TRP A 139 7.18 10.97 3.67
CA TRP A 139 7.41 12.36 3.33
C TRP A 139 6.77 12.80 2.00
N LEU A 140 6.53 11.88 1.06
CA LEU A 140 6.04 12.19 -0.29
C LEU A 140 4.61 11.71 -0.57
N TYR A 141 4.23 10.58 -0.01
CA TYR A 141 2.96 9.89 -0.26
C TYR A 141 2.12 9.67 1.00
N GLY A 142 2.67 9.94 2.19
CA GLY A 142 1.99 9.72 3.46
C GLY A 142 1.85 8.24 3.84
N LYS A 143 0.77 7.90 4.55
CA LYS A 143 0.43 6.52 4.90
C LYS A 143 -0.45 5.92 3.80
N LEU A 144 -0.16 4.68 3.41
CA LEU A 144 -0.99 3.97 2.45
C LEU A 144 -2.21 3.37 3.13
N GLU A 145 -3.31 3.30 2.41
CA GLU A 145 -4.46 2.48 2.78
C GLU A 145 -4.24 1.04 2.30
N PRO A 146 -5.03 0.07 2.79
CA PRO A 146 -4.97 -1.29 2.27
C PRO A 146 -5.19 -1.35 0.75
N GLY A 147 -4.44 -2.24 0.10
CA GLY A 147 -4.48 -2.43 -1.35
C GLY A 147 -3.20 -3.04 -1.90
N ASP A 148 -3.20 -3.27 -3.21
CA ASP A 148 -2.05 -3.77 -3.96
C ASP A 148 -1.28 -2.61 -4.58
N TYR A 149 0.04 -2.61 -4.35
CA TYR A 149 0.96 -1.56 -4.71
C TYR A 149 2.19 -2.14 -5.41
N ARG A 150 2.94 -1.27 -6.08
CA ARG A 150 4.29 -1.58 -6.54
C ARG A 150 5.21 -0.38 -6.39
N ILE A 151 6.48 -0.65 -6.13
CA ILE A 151 7.56 0.32 -6.31
C ILE A 151 8.16 0.11 -7.69
N VAL A 152 8.27 1.18 -8.48
CA VAL A 152 9.03 1.21 -9.73
C VAL A 152 10.31 2.01 -9.53
N LYS A 153 11.45 1.45 -9.93
CA LYS A 153 12.75 2.13 -9.93
C LYS A 153 13.42 2.01 -11.28
N ASP A 154 14.19 3.02 -11.65
CA ASP A 154 15.15 2.87 -12.73
C ASP A 154 16.43 2.19 -12.26
N ILE A 155 17.07 1.48 -13.19
CA ILE A 155 18.38 0.88 -13.02
C ILE A 155 19.13 1.02 -14.34
N LEU A 156 20.42 1.35 -14.25
CA LEU A 156 21.27 1.61 -15.40
C LEU A 156 22.21 0.42 -15.62
N ASP A 157 22.29 -0.09 -16.84
CA ASP A 157 23.46 -0.83 -17.33
C ASP A 157 24.55 0.20 -17.63
N PHE A 158 25.51 0.36 -16.72
CA PHE A 158 26.49 1.43 -16.77
C PHE A 158 27.80 0.95 -17.42
N ARG A 159 28.17 1.60 -18.53
CA ARG A 159 29.40 1.31 -19.29
C ARG A 159 30.38 2.48 -19.27
N GLY A 160 29.89 3.68 -18.96
CA GLY A 160 30.69 4.89 -18.76
C GLY A 160 29.82 6.15 -18.70
N THR A 161 30.44 7.30 -18.44
CA THR A 161 29.73 8.59 -18.44
C THR A 161 29.07 8.85 -19.79
N GLY A 162 27.73 8.90 -19.81
CA GLY A 162 26.94 9.09 -21.03
C GLY A 162 26.76 7.83 -21.88
N ASP A 163 27.37 6.70 -21.49
CA ASP A 163 27.16 5.38 -22.10
C ASP A 163 26.50 4.45 -21.06
N TYR A 164 25.18 4.45 -21.10
CA TYR A 164 24.36 3.58 -20.28
C TYR A 164 23.03 3.29 -20.97
N GLU A 165 22.43 2.18 -20.59
CA GLU A 165 21.06 1.84 -20.95
C GLU A 165 20.18 1.82 -19.70
N LYS A 166 18.99 2.40 -19.79
CA LYS A 166 18.07 2.51 -18.66
C LYS A 166 17.00 1.44 -18.77
N TYR A 167 16.83 0.70 -17.69
CA TYR A 167 15.74 -0.25 -17.48
C TYR A 167 14.89 0.18 -16.28
N TYR A 168 13.73 -0.44 -16.13
CA TYR A 168 12.86 -0.25 -14.98
C TYR A 168 12.57 -1.58 -14.31
N LEU A 169 12.72 -1.62 -13.00
CA LEU A 169 12.34 -2.75 -12.17
C LEU A 169 11.10 -2.40 -11.36
N ALA A 170 10.23 -3.39 -11.15
CA ALA A 170 9.05 -3.28 -10.33
C ALA A 170 9.00 -4.39 -9.28
N ALA A 171 8.68 -4.01 -8.05
CA ALA A 171 8.43 -4.95 -6.97
C ALA A 171 7.03 -4.70 -6.40
N ASP A 172 6.18 -5.72 -6.52
CA ASP A 172 4.79 -5.70 -6.09
C ASP A 172 4.71 -6.04 -4.59
N PHE A 173 3.75 -5.43 -3.89
CA PHE A 173 3.44 -5.71 -2.48
C PHE A 173 1.99 -5.37 -2.16
N SER A 174 1.48 -5.92 -1.07
CA SER A 174 0.15 -5.58 -0.56
C SER A 174 0.28 -4.97 0.82
N VAL A 175 -0.49 -3.92 1.05
CA VAL A 175 -0.79 -3.42 2.40
C VAL A 175 -2.13 -4.03 2.77
N ASP A 176 -2.19 -4.84 3.82
CA ASP A 176 -3.44 -5.42 4.30
C ASP A 176 -3.92 -4.70 5.58
N GLU A 177 -5.14 -5.01 6.01
CA GLU A 177 -5.66 -4.49 7.27
C GLU A 177 -4.74 -4.84 8.44
N ARG A 178 -4.05 -6.00 8.40
CA ARG A 178 -3.09 -6.36 9.45
C ARG A 178 -1.89 -5.42 9.47
N THR A 179 -1.39 -4.98 8.32
CA THR A 179 -0.33 -3.95 8.23
C THR A 179 -0.79 -2.64 8.87
N LYS A 180 -2.04 -2.23 8.64
CA LYS A 180 -2.62 -1.03 9.25
C LYS A 180 -2.75 -1.15 10.76
N LEU A 181 -3.15 -2.33 11.19
CA LEU A 181 -3.30 -2.74 12.57
C LEU A 181 -1.94 -2.81 13.30
N THR A 182 -0.87 -3.35 12.68
CA THR A 182 0.48 -3.40 13.29
C THR A 182 1.10 -2.02 13.49
N ASP A 183 0.71 -1.05 12.67
CA ASP A 183 1.14 0.35 12.79
C ASP A 183 0.14 1.19 13.63
N LEU A 184 -0.85 0.56 14.29
CA LEU A 184 -1.81 1.27 15.14
C LEU A 184 -1.10 1.72 16.43
N PRO A 185 -1.00 3.05 16.67
CA PRO A 185 -0.39 3.53 17.90
C PRO A 185 -1.21 3.12 19.12
N SER A 186 -0.57 3.08 20.29
CA SER A 186 -1.25 2.85 21.56
C SER A 186 -2.36 3.89 21.75
N MET A 187 -3.56 3.42 22.08
CA MET A 187 -4.78 4.22 22.19
C MET A 187 -5.59 3.79 23.41
N VAL A 188 -6.27 4.75 24.02
CA VAL A 188 -7.21 4.52 25.11
C VAL A 188 -8.46 5.39 24.95
N MET A 189 -9.63 4.81 25.19
CA MET A 189 -10.89 5.55 25.25
C MET A 189 -11.21 5.88 26.70
N ILE A 190 -11.37 7.16 27.04
CA ILE A 190 -11.67 7.64 28.39
C ILE A 190 -12.76 8.72 28.30
N LYS A 191 -13.90 8.51 28.98
CA LYS A 191 -15.04 9.46 29.01
C LYS A 191 -15.51 9.89 27.61
N GLY A 192 -15.65 8.93 26.69
CA GLY A 192 -16.08 9.12 25.30
C GLY A 192 -15.04 9.78 24.40
N LYS A 193 -13.82 10.02 24.89
CA LYS A 193 -12.72 10.64 24.15
C LYS A 193 -11.62 9.62 23.89
N LEU A 194 -11.14 9.57 22.66
CA LEU A 194 -10.05 8.67 22.27
C LEU A 194 -8.72 9.42 22.31
N TYR A 195 -7.79 8.90 23.11
CA TYR A 195 -6.45 9.44 23.26
C TYR A 195 -5.44 8.49 22.61
N GLN A 196 -4.40 9.05 21.99
CA GLN A 196 -3.32 8.33 21.33
C GLN A 196 -1.98 8.66 21.98
N ASP A 197 -1.12 7.65 22.14
CA ASP A 197 0.25 7.80 22.63
C ASP A 197 1.07 8.74 21.73
N THR A 198 1.77 9.66 22.36
CA THR A 198 2.66 10.62 21.70
C THR A 198 4.09 10.11 21.56
N GLY A 199 4.42 8.99 22.20
CA GLY A 199 5.78 8.46 22.33
C GLY A 199 6.65 9.23 23.34
N LYS A 200 6.07 10.15 24.12
CA LYS A 200 6.79 11.00 25.08
C LYS A 200 6.45 10.61 26.51
N GLU A 201 7.47 10.60 27.37
CA GLU A 201 7.28 10.57 28.82
C GLU A 201 6.75 11.94 29.28
N SER A 202 5.92 11.95 30.32
CA SER A 202 5.34 13.16 30.88
C SER A 202 6.41 14.08 31.46
N ASP A 203 6.21 15.39 31.27
CA ASP A 203 7.04 16.46 31.81
C ASP A 203 6.66 16.87 33.25
N ILE A 204 5.58 16.29 33.80
CA ILE A 204 5.10 16.57 35.16
C ILE A 204 5.90 15.76 36.19
N LYS A 205 6.73 16.44 36.98
CA LYS A 205 7.60 15.82 38.00
C LYS A 205 6.95 15.58 39.35
N ALA A 206 5.88 16.31 39.68
CA ALA A 206 5.21 16.23 40.97
C ALA A 206 3.74 15.88 40.75
N ARG A 207 3.30 14.73 41.26
CA ARG A 207 1.92 14.26 41.16
C ARG A 207 1.35 14.01 42.54
N CYS A 208 0.07 14.30 42.70
CA CYS A 208 -0.70 13.75 43.80
C CYS A 208 -0.75 12.22 43.61
N GLY A 209 -0.56 11.43 44.68
CA GLY A 209 -0.58 9.96 44.60
C GLY A 209 -1.95 9.34 44.30
N VAL A 210 -2.97 10.16 44.02
CA VAL A 210 -4.35 9.73 43.73
C VAL A 210 -4.58 9.76 42.21
N MET A 211 -4.94 8.63 41.63
CA MET A 211 -5.26 8.50 40.20
C MET A 211 -6.64 9.11 39.90
N ASP A 212 -6.82 9.67 38.70
CA ASP A 212 -8.14 10.16 38.24
C ASP A 212 -9.04 9.03 37.74
N GLY A 213 -8.42 7.92 37.35
CA GLY A 213 -9.11 6.68 36.98
C GLY A 213 -8.12 5.62 36.54
N GLU A 214 -8.65 4.56 35.95
CA GLU A 214 -7.90 3.36 35.57
C GLU A 214 -8.42 2.82 34.24
N VAL A 215 -7.51 2.32 33.41
CA VAL A 215 -7.84 1.50 32.25
C VAL A 215 -8.22 0.10 32.74
N THR A 216 -9.48 -0.30 32.57
CA THR A 216 -10.02 -1.52 33.19
C THR A 216 -10.23 -2.67 32.20
N SER A 217 -10.10 -2.42 30.90
CA SER A 217 -10.27 -3.46 29.88
C SER A 217 -9.36 -3.23 28.68
N THR A 218 -9.21 -4.27 27.85
CA THR A 218 -8.39 -4.19 26.66
C THR A 218 -9.04 -4.90 25.48
N VAL A 219 -8.86 -4.33 24.28
CA VAL A 219 -9.05 -5.02 23.01
C VAL A 219 -7.72 -5.61 22.55
N GLY A 220 -7.71 -6.35 21.42
CA GLY A 220 -6.45 -6.80 20.83
C GLY A 220 -5.50 -5.62 20.54
N PRO A 221 -4.17 -5.85 20.51
CA PRO A 221 -3.16 -4.78 20.46
C PRO A 221 -3.30 -3.85 19.26
N PHE A 222 -3.99 -4.34 18.23
CA PHE A 222 -4.19 -3.61 17.00
C PHE A 222 -5.62 -3.10 16.82
N ALA A 223 -6.56 -3.39 17.72
CA ALA A 223 -7.93 -2.92 17.59
C ALA A 223 -8.11 -1.53 18.20
N LYS A 224 -8.96 -0.70 17.59
CA LYS A 224 -9.31 0.61 18.15
C LYS A 224 -10.26 0.44 19.35
N PRO A 225 -9.95 1.00 20.53
CA PRO A 225 -10.86 0.95 21.67
C PRO A 225 -12.16 1.71 21.39
N THR A 226 -13.29 1.18 21.87
CA THR A 226 -14.63 1.75 21.63
C THR A 226 -15.45 1.96 22.90
N GLN A 227 -15.01 1.42 24.03
CA GLN A 227 -15.67 1.56 25.33
C GLN A 227 -14.82 2.39 26.29
N ASP A 228 -15.44 3.09 27.23
CA ASP A 228 -14.69 3.84 28.24
C ASP A 228 -13.79 2.92 29.09
N ASN A 229 -12.61 3.43 29.42
CA ASN A 229 -11.54 2.74 30.14
C ASN A 229 -11.05 1.47 29.43
N GLN A 230 -11.14 1.45 28.10
CA GLN A 230 -10.62 0.38 27.25
C GLN A 230 -9.39 0.86 26.49
N SER A 231 -8.34 0.03 26.42
CA SER A 231 -7.15 0.31 25.61
C SER A 231 -6.81 -0.81 24.63
N ASN A 232 -5.85 -0.56 23.73
CA ASN A 232 -5.21 -1.58 22.89
C ASN A 232 -3.79 -1.94 23.38
N PHE A 233 -3.44 -1.69 24.64
CA PHE A 233 -2.10 -1.95 25.18
C PHE A 233 -2.11 -2.64 26.55
N GLY A 234 -3.28 -3.08 27.01
CA GLY A 234 -3.48 -3.76 28.29
C GLY A 234 -4.47 -3.05 29.22
N SER A 235 -4.54 -3.49 30.46
CA SER A 235 -5.43 -2.96 31.50
C SER A 235 -4.65 -2.79 32.80
N GLU A 236 -5.34 -2.35 33.85
CA GLU A 236 -4.80 -2.11 35.20
C GLU A 236 -3.79 -0.95 35.25
N TYR A 237 -3.95 0.01 34.34
CA TYR A 237 -3.10 1.21 34.28
C TYR A 237 -3.85 2.42 34.80
N GLY A 238 -3.32 3.04 35.86
CA GLY A 238 -3.83 4.31 36.38
C GLY A 238 -3.56 5.45 35.41
N TYR A 239 -4.46 6.42 35.32
CA TYR A 239 -4.28 7.63 34.51
C TYR A 239 -4.59 8.91 35.29
N GLN A 240 -4.04 10.03 34.83
CA GLN A 240 -4.30 11.38 35.32
C GLN A 240 -4.47 12.34 34.16
N PHE A 241 -5.52 13.16 34.20
CA PHE A 241 -5.71 14.23 33.23
C PHE A 241 -4.65 15.31 33.44
N VAL A 242 -4.06 15.76 32.35
CA VAL A 242 -3.12 16.88 32.35
C VAL A 242 -3.86 18.16 32.00
N ASP A 243 -4.67 18.10 30.95
CA ASP A 243 -5.56 19.18 30.49
C ASP A 243 -6.75 18.59 29.72
N GLU A 244 -7.51 19.44 29.04
CA GLU A 244 -8.72 19.02 28.29
C GLU A 244 -8.43 18.11 27.09
N ARG A 245 -7.18 18.10 26.61
CA ARG A 245 -6.71 17.40 25.41
C ARG A 245 -5.68 16.33 25.71
N SER A 246 -5.19 16.19 26.94
CA SER A 246 -4.16 15.22 27.25
C SER A 246 -4.35 14.52 28.59
N VAL A 247 -3.90 13.27 28.60
CA VAL A 247 -3.93 12.37 29.75
C VAL A 247 -2.58 11.69 29.84
N ASP A 248 -2.05 11.56 31.05
CA ASP A 248 -0.88 10.75 31.31
C ASP A 248 -1.31 9.41 31.88
N ILE A 249 -0.72 8.33 31.39
CA ILE A 249 -1.01 6.96 31.83
C ILE A 249 0.25 6.38 32.47
N PHE A 250 0.10 5.82 33.67
CA PHE A 250 1.19 5.20 34.39
C PHE A 250 1.38 3.74 33.95
N MET A 251 2.43 3.47 33.19
CA MET A 251 2.75 2.15 32.64
C MET A 251 4.26 1.94 32.67
N ASN A 252 4.70 0.71 32.95
CA ASN A 252 6.13 0.37 33.00
C ASN A 252 6.96 1.32 33.88
N GLU A 253 6.44 1.63 35.07
CA GLU A 253 7.05 2.56 36.04
C GLU A 253 7.24 4.00 35.54
N LYS A 254 6.58 4.38 34.45
CA LYS A 254 6.69 5.69 33.81
C LYS A 254 5.32 6.29 33.53
N TRP A 255 5.27 7.61 33.47
CA TRP A 255 4.10 8.34 33.00
C TRP A 255 4.26 8.65 31.52
N LEU A 256 3.41 8.08 30.67
CA LEU A 256 3.44 8.30 29.23
C LEU A 256 2.31 9.24 28.83
N ARG A 257 2.60 10.20 27.95
CA ARG A 257 1.67 11.24 27.50
C ARG A 257 0.84 10.76 26.32
N PHE A 258 -0.47 10.83 26.48
CA PHE A 258 -1.45 10.60 25.42
C PHE A 258 -2.22 11.89 25.11
N GLU A 259 -2.52 12.11 23.84
CA GLU A 259 -3.23 13.29 23.35
C GLU A 259 -4.52 12.90 22.61
N LEU A 260 -5.54 13.74 22.75
CA LEU A 260 -6.85 13.59 22.14
C LEU A 260 -6.75 13.64 20.62
N LEU A 261 -7.30 12.61 19.96
CA LEU A 261 -7.49 12.52 18.51
C LEU A 261 -8.60 13.45 17.99
#